data_AF-A0A923VNG2-F1
#
_entry.id   AF-A0A923VNG2-F1
#
_cell.length_a   1.000
_cell.length_b   1.000
_cell.length_c   1.000
_cell.angle_alpha   90.00
_cell.angle_beta   90.00
_cell.angle_gamma   90.00
#
_symmetry.space_group_name_H-M   'P 1'
#
loop_
_entity.id
_entity.type
_entity.pdbx_description
1 polymer ?
#
loop_
_entity_poly.entity_id
_entity_poly.type
_entity_poly.pdbx_seq_one_letter_code
_entity_poly.pdbx_strand_id
1 'polypeptide(L)'
;MSPYTVCLHDAEALPSSARIKAECIFAGALERRLGGAQSVATTYKTWIDAAECTADILTAEAAETASRWHAAVREAEQAALRDVGHFEGTPHFDIRLARP
;
A
#
# COMPACT_ATOMS: atom_id res chain seq x y z
N MET A 1 0.26 8.74 -16.53
CA MET A 1 -0.62 7.76 -15.88
C MET A 1 0.06 7.33 -14.59
N SER A 2 -0.65 7.32 -13.47
CA SER A 2 -0.12 6.81 -12.20
C SER A 2 -0.01 5.28 -12.30
N PRO A 3 1.13 4.67 -11.91
CA PRO A 3 1.34 3.22 -12.08
C PRO A 3 0.49 2.37 -11.10
N TYR A 4 -0.09 3.00 -10.08
CA TYR A 4 -1.02 2.41 -9.14
C TYR A 4 -1.98 3.48 -8.59
N THR A 5 -3.05 3.03 -7.94
CA THR A 5 -4.01 3.84 -7.19
C THR A 5 -4.19 3.27 -5.79
N VAL A 6 -4.42 4.15 -4.82
CA VAL A 6 -4.69 3.80 -3.43
C VAL A 6 -6.12 4.20 -3.11
N CYS A 7 -6.87 3.30 -2.47
CA CYS A 7 -8.22 3.55 -2.02
C CYS A 7 -8.36 3.19 -0.54
N LEU A 8 -8.92 4.11 0.25
CA LEU A 8 -9.25 3.84 1.64
C LEU A 8 -10.64 3.20 1.73
N HIS A 9 -10.68 1.97 2.25
CA HIS A 9 -11.89 1.20 2.52
C HIS A 9 -12.27 1.24 4.00
N ASP A 10 -13.54 0.93 4.31
CA ASP A 10 -14.08 0.90 5.69
C ASP A 10 -13.91 2.24 6.43
N ALA A 11 -13.99 3.33 5.68
CA ALA A 11 -13.78 4.71 6.11
C ALA A 11 -14.98 5.62 5.82
N GLU A 12 -16.19 5.05 5.79
CA GLU A 12 -17.42 5.81 5.50
C GLU A 12 -17.73 6.87 6.57
N ALA A 13 -17.27 6.65 7.80
CA ALA A 13 -17.36 7.60 8.90
C ALA A 13 -16.43 8.82 8.70
N LEU A 14 -15.43 8.73 7.81
CA LEU A 14 -14.47 9.80 7.56
C LEU A 14 -14.95 10.76 6.47
N PRO A 15 -14.78 12.08 6.65
CA PRO A 15 -15.10 13.04 5.61
C PRO A 15 -14.21 12.81 4.38
N SER A 16 -14.75 13.05 3.19
CA SER A 16 -14.05 12.83 1.91
C SER A 16 -12.68 13.52 1.87
N SER A 17 -12.55 14.72 2.45
CA SER A 17 -11.27 15.43 2.54
C SER A 17 -10.23 14.69 3.39
N ALA A 18 -10.64 14.06 4.50
CA ALA A 18 -9.74 13.26 5.33
C ALA A 18 -9.34 11.97 4.62
N ARG A 19 -10.27 11.32 3.91
CA ARG A 19 -10.00 10.13 3.09
C ARG A 19 -8.96 10.41 2.01
N ILE A 20 -9.17 11.46 1.20
CA ILE A 20 -8.23 11.86 0.13
C ILE A 20 -6.87 12.21 0.71
N LYS A 21 -6.83 12.90 1.86
CA LYS A 21 -5.57 13.24 2.53
C LYS A 21 -4.83 11.97 2.99
N ALA A 22 -5.54 11.02 3.57
CA ALA A 22 -4.99 9.73 3.98
C ALA A 22 -4.39 8.97 2.81
N GLU A 23 -5.13 8.85 1.70
CA GLU A 23 -4.69 8.19 0.48
C GLU A 23 -3.41 8.84 -0.10
N CYS A 24 -3.35 10.18 -0.12
CA CYS A 24 -2.16 10.92 -0.54
C CYS A 24 -0.96 10.70 0.39
N ILE A 25 -1.17 10.72 1.71
CA ILE A 25 -0.09 10.49 2.69
C ILE A 25 0.44 9.07 2.54
N PHE A 26 -0.47 8.10 2.42
CA PHE A 26 -0.14 6.69 2.27
C PHE A 26 0.67 6.44 0.99
N ALA A 27 0.22 6.95 -0.16
CA ALA A 27 0.94 6.86 -1.42
C ALA A 27 2.33 7.52 -1.33
N GLY A 28 2.40 8.74 -0.77
CA GLY A 28 3.67 9.44 -0.59
C GLY A 28 4.64 8.71 0.33
N ALA A 29 4.15 8.08 1.40
CA ALA A 29 4.98 7.30 2.32
C ALA A 29 5.54 6.03 1.65
N LEU A 30 4.71 5.30 0.88
CA LEU A 30 5.16 4.16 0.09
C LEU A 30 6.23 4.54 -0.91
N GLU A 31 6.03 5.63 -1.65
CA GLU A 31 7.00 6.12 -2.64
C GLU A 31 8.31 6.50 -1.98
N ARG A 32 8.27 7.20 -0.84
CA ARG A 32 9.48 7.53 -0.09
C ARG A 32 10.23 6.30 0.39
N ARG A 33 9.52 5.21 0.70
CA ARG A 33 10.13 4.01 1.25
C ARG A 33 10.65 3.04 0.20
N LEU A 34 9.97 2.95 -0.93
CA LEU A 34 10.30 2.06 -2.04
C LEU A 34 11.14 2.75 -3.13
N GLY A 35 11.24 4.08 -3.11
CA GLY A 35 12.06 4.84 -4.05
C GLY A 35 11.30 5.36 -5.27
N GLY A 36 10.01 5.67 -5.11
CA GLY A 36 9.16 6.30 -6.12
C GLY A 36 8.04 5.40 -6.64
N ALA A 37 7.11 6.01 -7.39
CA ALA A 37 5.86 5.37 -7.82
C ALA A 37 6.07 4.10 -8.65
N GLN A 38 7.08 4.08 -9.52
CA GLN A 38 7.43 2.90 -10.32
C GLN A 38 7.93 1.75 -9.45
N SER A 39 8.76 2.04 -8.44
CA SER A 39 9.25 1.02 -7.52
C SER A 39 8.13 0.42 -6.70
N VAL A 40 7.14 1.23 -6.26
CA VAL A 40 5.93 0.72 -5.58
C VAL A 40 5.21 -0.31 -6.44
N ALA A 41 4.94 0.05 -7.71
CA ALA A 41 4.23 -0.84 -8.63
C ALA A 41 5.00 -2.13 -8.92
N THR A 42 6.31 -2.05 -9.13
CA THR A 42 7.17 -3.22 -9.35
C THR A 42 7.21 -4.11 -8.12
N THR A 43 7.44 -3.56 -6.93
CA THR A 43 7.46 -4.33 -5.67
C THR A 43 6.12 -5.00 -5.41
N TYR A 44 5.00 -4.30 -5.60
CA TYR A 44 3.67 -4.87 -5.42
C TYR A 44 3.37 -5.96 -6.43
N LYS A 45 3.75 -5.77 -7.71
CA LYS A 45 3.61 -6.81 -8.73
C LYS A 45 4.40 -8.07 -8.36
N THR A 46 5.67 -7.92 -7.97
CA THR A 46 6.49 -9.04 -7.53
C THR A 46 5.91 -9.73 -6.29
N TRP A 47 5.33 -8.96 -5.36
CA TRP A 47 4.66 -9.52 -4.19
C TRP A 47 3.40 -10.31 -4.55
N ILE A 48 2.54 -9.80 -5.43
CA ILE A 48 1.36 -10.54 -5.92
C ILE A 48 1.82 -11.82 -6.63
N ASP A 49 2.77 -11.71 -7.55
CA ASP A 49 3.29 -12.84 -8.31
C ASP A 49 3.86 -13.92 -7.38
N ALA A 50 4.60 -13.51 -6.34
CA ALA A 50 5.09 -14.39 -5.28
C ALA A 50 3.98 -15.00 -4.42
N ALA A 51 2.89 -14.26 -4.15
CA ALA A 51 1.75 -14.75 -3.38
C ALA A 51 0.87 -15.72 -4.17
N GLU A 52 0.80 -15.56 -5.50
CA GLU A 52 0.11 -16.48 -6.42
C GLU A 52 0.96 -17.72 -6.75
N CYS A 53 2.28 -17.63 -6.63
CA CYS A 53 3.18 -18.77 -6.82
C CYS A 53 3.05 -19.76 -5.65
N THR A 54 2.84 -21.04 -5.96
CA THR A 54 2.68 -22.09 -4.95
C THR A 54 4.00 -22.26 -4.19
N ALA A 55 3.92 -22.45 -2.86
CA ALA A 55 5.02 -22.37 -1.87
C ALA A 55 6.31 -23.17 -2.15
N ASP A 56 6.35 -23.98 -3.20
CA ASP A 56 7.51 -24.74 -3.66
C ASP A 56 8.60 -23.86 -4.32
N ILE A 57 8.25 -22.63 -4.75
CA ILE A 57 9.16 -21.70 -5.45
C ILE A 57 9.22 -20.32 -4.77
N LEU A 58 8.94 -20.23 -3.46
CA LEU A 58 9.15 -18.98 -2.75
C LEU A 58 10.66 -18.77 -2.53
N THR A 59 11.32 -18.13 -3.50
CA THR A 59 12.73 -17.79 -3.41
C THR A 59 12.95 -16.80 -2.26
N ALA A 60 14.16 -16.82 -1.67
CA ALA A 60 14.52 -15.87 -0.60
C ALA A 60 14.27 -14.41 -1.01
N GLU A 61 14.51 -14.08 -2.29
CA GLU A 61 14.26 -12.76 -2.87
C GLU A 61 12.76 -12.36 -2.83
N ALA A 62 11.85 -13.32 -3.05
CA ALA A 62 10.41 -13.09 -2.97
C ALA A 62 9.97 -12.83 -1.52
N ALA A 63 10.52 -13.59 -0.56
CA ALA A 63 10.27 -13.40 0.87
C ALA A 63 10.80 -12.04 1.39
N GLU A 64 11.99 -11.63 0.94
CA GLU A 64 12.55 -10.30 1.24
C GLU A 64 11.69 -9.18 0.65
N THR A 65 11.25 -9.34 -0.60
CA THR A 65 10.36 -8.38 -1.27
C THR A 65 9.03 -8.26 -0.55
N ALA A 66 8.41 -9.38 -0.15
CA ALA A 66 7.18 -9.40 0.63
C ALA A 66 7.34 -8.72 1.99
N SER A 67 8.45 -9.00 2.69
CA SER A 67 8.73 -8.39 3.98
C SER A 67 8.93 -6.88 3.86
N ARG A 68 9.67 -6.45 2.83
CA ARG A 68 9.88 -5.02 2.54
C ARG A 68 8.58 -4.32 2.16
N TRP A 69 7.73 -4.98 1.37
CA TRP A 69 6.40 -4.48 1.02
C TRP A 69 5.53 -4.31 2.27
N HIS A 70 5.38 -5.35 3.10
CA HIS A 70 4.61 -5.28 4.32
C HIS A 70 5.12 -4.21 5.29
N ALA A 71 6.44 -4.06 5.44
CA ALA A 71 7.00 -2.99 6.27
C ALA A 71 6.63 -1.60 5.72
N ALA A 72 6.79 -1.38 4.42
CA ALA A 72 6.45 -0.11 3.78
C ALA A 72 4.96 0.23 3.90
N VAL A 73 4.07 -0.75 3.69
CA VAL A 73 2.62 -0.60 3.87
C VAL A 73 2.31 -0.21 5.32
N ARG A 74 2.82 -0.97 6.31
CA ARG A 74 2.54 -0.69 7.72
C ARG A 74 3.03 0.70 8.16
N GLU A 75 4.21 1.12 7.71
CA GLU A 75 4.71 2.47 7.98
C GLU A 75 3.79 3.54 7.35
N ALA A 76 3.34 3.30 6.10
CA ALA A 76 2.43 4.20 5.40
C ALA A 76 1.04 4.27 6.05
N GLU A 77 0.48 3.13 6.49
CA GLU A 77 -0.79 3.08 7.23
C GLU A 77 -0.69 3.88 8.52
N GLN A 78 0.37 3.68 9.30
CA GLN A 78 0.57 4.42 10.54
C GLN A 78 0.70 5.92 10.29
N ALA A 79 1.43 6.33 9.25
CA ALA A 79 1.57 7.74 8.89
C ALA A 79 0.23 8.37 8.46
N ALA A 80 -0.54 7.66 7.64
CA ALA A 80 -1.84 8.14 7.16
C ALA A 80 -2.87 8.20 8.29
N LEU A 81 -3.00 7.13 9.09
CA LEU A 81 -3.96 7.06 10.20
C LEU A 81 -3.64 8.03 11.33
N ARG A 82 -2.35 8.29 11.59
CA ARG A 82 -1.93 9.28 12.59
C ARG A 82 -2.45 10.69 12.29
N ASP A 83 -2.57 11.04 11.02
CA ASP A 83 -2.99 12.37 10.57
C ASP A 83 -4.52 12.49 10.40
N VAL A 84 -5.20 11.37 10.14
CA VAL A 84 -6.66 11.27 9.99
C VAL A 84 -7.40 11.36 11.33
N GLY A 85 -6.76 11.00 12.44
CA GLY A 85 -7.34 11.08 13.80
C GLY A 85 -8.01 9.78 14.26
N HIS A 86 -8.75 9.84 15.37
CA HIS A 86 -9.53 8.70 15.88
C HIS A 86 -10.89 8.65 15.21
N PHE A 87 -11.25 7.51 14.64
CA PHE A 87 -12.55 7.27 14.02
C PHE A 87 -12.95 5.82 14.29
N GLU A 88 -14.25 5.56 14.33
CA GLU A 88 -14.80 4.23 14.60
C GLU A 88 -14.75 3.39 13.31
N GLY A 89 -13.99 2.30 13.32
CA GLY A 89 -13.82 1.40 12.17
C GLY A 89 -12.44 0.73 12.11
N THR A 90 -12.27 -0.19 11.16
CA THR A 90 -10.98 -0.83 10.85
C THR A 90 -10.63 -0.52 9.40
N PRO A 91 -10.22 0.72 9.10
CA PRO A 91 -10.00 1.09 7.73
C PRO A 91 -8.72 0.40 7.25
N HIS A 92 -8.72 0.09 5.98
CA HIS A 92 -7.58 -0.52 5.34
C HIS A 92 -7.37 0.13 3.98
N PHE A 93 -6.11 0.26 3.62
CA PHE A 93 -5.72 0.82 2.34
C PHE A 93 -5.62 -0.32 1.32
N ASP A 94 -6.40 -0.21 0.25
CA ASP A 94 -6.31 -1.09 -0.91
C ASP A 94 -5.43 -0.44 -1.97
N ILE A 95 -4.56 -1.22 -2.59
CA ILE A 95 -3.63 -0.76 -3.62
C ILE A 95 -3.95 -1.52 -4.89
N ARG A 96 -4.16 -0.79 -5.99
CA ARG A 96 -4.49 -1.39 -7.28
C ARG A 96 -3.50 -0.90 -8.31
N LEU A 97 -2.84 -1.83 -9.01
CA LEU A 97 -2.00 -1.47 -10.16
C LEU A 97 -2.88 -0.92 -11.27
N ALA A 98 -2.40 0.14 -11.92
CA ALA A 98 -2.99 0.56 -13.18
C ALA A 98 -2.77 -0.56 -14.19
N ARG A 99 -3.84 -1.21 -14.64
CA ARG A 99 -3.74 -2.25 -15.67
C ARG A 99 -3.14 -1.60 -16.93
N PRO A 100 -2.07 -2.18 -17.51
CA PRO A 100 -1.48 -1.68 -18.74
C PRO A 100 -2.44 -1.79 -19.93
#